data_AF-A0A5N9GMX7-F1
#
_entry.id   AF-A0A5N9GMX7-F1
#
_cell.length_a   1.000
_cell.length_b   1.000
_cell.length_c   1.000
_cell.angle_alpha   90.00
_cell.angle_beta   90.00
_cell.angle_gamma   90.00
#
_symmetry.space_group_name_H-M   'P 1'
#
loop_
_entity.id
_entity.type
_entity.pdbx_description
1 polymer ?
#
loop_
_entity_poly.entity_id
_entity_poly.type
_entity_poly.pdbx_seq_one_letter_code
_entity_poly.pdbx_strand_id
1 'polypeptide(L)'
;MGYLSEEQAKSLLLEPIISFLTTVNPDGSPHTSPVWHILNEDDSHVWVATSKTTVKARNLREDQRVSLVSAANRFPQPWIQVNGSACIREPSDIDDIVSRLAHHYLGPEQAPIYLAEILGNIEFVLVDINPEKILAYDGEE
;
A
#
# COMPACT_ATOMS: atom_id res chain seq x y z
N MET A 1 8.39 -13.93 21.91
CA MET A 1 7.81 -13.45 20.64
C MET A 1 7.26 -12.07 20.90
N GLY A 2 8.06 -11.04 20.60
CA GLY A 2 7.69 -9.64 20.80
C GLY A 2 6.66 -9.21 19.77
N TYR A 3 5.43 -8.95 20.20
CA TYR A 3 4.47 -8.25 19.36
C TYR A 3 4.73 -6.75 19.51
N LEU A 4 4.84 -6.04 18.39
CA LEU A 4 4.86 -4.57 18.42
C LEU A 4 3.57 -4.05 19.06
N SER A 5 3.66 -2.92 19.78
CA SER A 5 2.46 -2.17 20.15
C SER A 5 1.73 -1.70 18.89
N GLU A 6 0.44 -1.39 19.00
CA GLU A 6 -0.34 -0.90 17.85
C GLU A 6 0.28 0.36 17.23
N GLU A 7 0.83 1.26 18.04
CA GLU A 7 1.52 2.46 17.56
C GLU A 7 2.84 2.12 16.85
N GLN A 8 3.64 1.20 17.40
CA GLN A 8 4.89 0.80 16.76
C GLN A 8 4.63 0.05 15.45
N ALA A 9 3.59 -0.78 15.40
CA ALA A 9 3.13 -1.42 14.17
C ALA A 9 2.77 -0.37 13.11
N LYS A 10 1.91 0.59 13.46
CA LYS A 10 1.50 1.68 12.55
C LYS A 10 2.68 2.52 12.08
N SER A 11 3.71 2.73 12.92
CA SER A 11 4.91 3.47 12.52
C SER A 11 5.66 2.85 11.32
N LEU A 12 5.58 1.54 11.13
CA LEU A 12 6.16 0.87 9.96
C LEU A 12 5.43 1.23 8.65
N LEU A 13 4.13 1.53 8.72
CA LEU A 13 3.34 1.98 7.56
C LEU A 13 3.60 3.45 7.19
N LEU A 14 4.22 4.21 8.10
CA LEU A 14 4.64 5.58 7.85
C LEU A 14 6.02 5.66 7.18
N GLU A 15 6.78 4.56 7.17
CA GLU A 15 8.07 4.50 6.48
C GLU A 15 7.89 4.22 4.97
N PRO A 16 8.80 4.67 4.10
CA PRO A 16 8.76 4.38 2.66
C PRO A 16 9.25 2.95 2.34
N ILE A 17 8.63 1.96 2.99
CA ILE A 17 8.91 0.54 2.80
C ILE A 17 8.04 0.00 1.67
N ILE A 18 8.65 -0.74 0.74
CA ILE A 18 7.90 -1.44 -0.31
C ILE A 18 7.00 -2.49 0.34
N SER A 19 5.71 -2.34 0.11
CA SER A 19 4.70 -3.28 0.58
C SER A 19 4.38 -4.31 -0.49
N PHE A 20 3.97 -5.51 -0.08
CA PHE A 20 3.51 -6.57 -0.96
C PHE A 20 1.99 -6.72 -0.81
N LEU A 21 1.26 -6.32 -1.83
CA LEU A 21 -0.20 -6.42 -1.86
C LEU A 21 -0.62 -7.71 -2.56
N THR A 22 -1.39 -8.52 -1.83
CA THR A 22 -2.00 -9.76 -2.31
C THR A 22 -3.50 -9.54 -2.50
N THR A 23 -3.99 -9.86 -3.69
CA THR A 23 -5.41 -9.88 -4.06
C THR A 23 -5.80 -11.28 -4.56
N VAL A 24 -7.10 -11.53 -4.75
CA VAL A 24 -7.63 -12.84 -5.17
C VAL A 24 -7.98 -12.83 -6.65
N ASN A 25 -7.43 -13.77 -7.43
CA ASN A 25 -7.80 -13.95 -8.84
C ASN A 25 -9.19 -14.60 -8.97
N PRO A 26 -9.84 -14.52 -10.15
CA PRO A 26 -11.15 -15.15 -10.38
C PRO A 26 -11.20 -16.66 -10.14
N ASP A 27 -10.07 -17.37 -10.29
CA ASP A 27 -9.95 -18.80 -10.01
C ASP A 27 -9.67 -19.12 -8.52
N GLY A 28 -9.63 -18.09 -7.66
CA GLY A 28 -9.32 -18.19 -6.24
C GLY A 28 -7.84 -18.20 -5.89
N SER A 29 -6.93 -18.20 -6.87
CA SER A 29 -5.48 -18.15 -6.61
C SER A 29 -5.03 -16.77 -6.12
N PRO A 30 -3.97 -16.67 -5.30
CA PRO A 30 -3.44 -15.39 -4.86
C PRO A 30 -2.64 -14.71 -5.98
N HIS A 31 -2.76 -13.38 -6.08
CA HIS A 31 -1.89 -12.54 -6.90
C HIS A 31 -1.18 -11.51 -6.00
N THR A 32 0.12 -11.68 -5.79
CA THR A 32 0.96 -10.78 -4.98
C THR A 32 1.83 -9.90 -5.86
N SER A 33 1.95 -8.62 -5.53
CA SER A 33 2.80 -7.68 -6.28
C SER A 33 3.28 -6.54 -5.38
N PRO A 34 4.49 -6.00 -5.62
CA PRO A 34 4.99 -4.86 -4.86
C PRO A 34 4.16 -3.59 -5.12
N VAL A 35 4.04 -2.75 -4.10
CA VAL A 35 3.33 -1.46 -4.12
C VAL A 35 4.01 -0.44 -3.23
N TRP A 36 3.88 0.83 -3.61
CA TRP A 36 4.01 1.93 -2.68
C TRP A 36 2.68 2.14 -1.96
N HIS A 37 2.77 2.55 -0.71
CA HIS A 37 1.62 2.86 0.12
C HIS A 37 1.86 4.13 0.94
N ILE A 38 0.77 4.78 1.31
CA ILE A 38 0.70 5.81 2.35
C ILE A 38 -0.52 5.51 3.21
N LEU A 39 -0.62 6.15 4.37
CA LEU A 39 -1.87 6.22 5.12
C LEU A 39 -2.74 7.38 4.63
N ASN A 40 -4.05 7.25 4.80
CA ASN A 40 -4.98 8.37 4.61
C ASN A 40 -4.80 9.44 5.71
N GLU A 41 -5.57 10.52 5.65
CA GLU A 41 -5.37 11.70 6.50
C GLU A 41 -5.54 11.46 8.00
N ASP A 42 -6.29 10.43 8.41
CA ASP A 42 -6.54 10.08 9.80
C ASP A 42 -5.86 8.76 10.24
N ASP A 43 -4.93 8.25 9.42
CA ASP A 43 -4.17 7.02 9.66
C ASP A 43 -5.02 5.74 9.86
N SER A 44 -6.29 5.75 9.41
CA SER A 44 -7.21 4.61 9.57
C SER A 44 -7.19 3.63 8.39
N HIS A 45 -6.82 4.09 7.20
CA HIS A 45 -6.82 3.31 5.97
C HIS A 45 -5.44 3.32 5.29
N VAL A 46 -5.12 2.23 4.59
CA VAL A 46 -3.90 2.15 3.76
C VAL A 46 -4.27 2.43 2.30
N TRP A 47 -3.57 3.38 1.69
CA TRP A 47 -3.80 3.83 0.32
C TRP A 47 -2.69 3.40 -0.61
N VAL A 48 -3.09 2.85 -1.76
CA VAL A 48 -2.20 2.49 -2.86
C VAL A 48 -2.75 3.06 -4.15
N ALA A 49 -1.98 3.90 -4.85
CA ALA A 49 -2.32 4.31 -6.20
C ALA A 49 -1.74 3.33 -7.23
N THR A 50 -2.55 2.89 -8.19
CA THR A 50 -2.13 1.94 -9.23
C THR A 50 -2.86 2.22 -10.54
N SER A 51 -2.32 1.76 -11.67
CA SER A 51 -3.06 1.87 -12.93
C SER A 51 -4.34 1.04 -12.88
N LYS A 52 -5.42 1.61 -13.46
CA LYS A 52 -6.75 1.00 -13.62
C LYS A 52 -6.72 -0.40 -14.26
N THR A 53 -5.71 -0.66 -15.09
CA THR A 53 -5.56 -1.88 -15.90
C THR A 53 -4.82 -3.02 -15.20
N THR A 54 -4.23 -2.76 -14.01
CA THR A 54 -3.47 -3.78 -13.27
C THR A 54 -4.33 -4.95 -12.81
N VAL A 55 -3.71 -6.13 -12.66
CA VAL A 55 -4.39 -7.34 -12.15
C VAL A 55 -5.02 -7.07 -10.79
N LYS A 56 -4.29 -6.44 -9.86
CA LYS A 56 -4.80 -6.08 -8.53
C LYS A 56 -6.04 -5.17 -8.59
N ALA A 57 -6.07 -4.19 -9.49
CA ALA A 57 -7.22 -3.31 -9.67
C ALA A 57 -8.43 -4.02 -10.29
N ARG A 58 -8.23 -5.02 -11.15
CA ARG A 58 -9.33 -5.86 -11.65
C ARG A 58 -9.86 -6.80 -10.57
N ASN A 59 -8.96 -7.50 -9.88
CA ASN A 59 -9.32 -8.43 -8.81
C ASN A 59 -10.19 -7.73 -7.75
N LEU A 60 -9.79 -6.53 -7.32
CA LEU A 60 -10.49 -5.75 -6.29
C LEU A 60 -11.88 -5.24 -6.67
N ARG A 61 -12.23 -5.23 -7.96
CA ARG A 61 -13.60 -4.91 -8.38
C ARG A 61 -14.56 -6.07 -8.16
N GLU A 62 -14.04 -7.30 -8.20
CA GLU A 62 -14.83 -8.53 -8.06
C GLU A 62 -14.74 -9.11 -6.64
N ASP A 63 -13.57 -9.02 -6.01
CA ASP A 63 -13.29 -9.56 -4.69
C ASP A 63 -12.46 -8.56 -3.87
N GLN A 64 -13.07 -8.04 -2.80
CA GLN A 64 -12.49 -6.99 -1.97
C GLN A 64 -11.43 -7.51 -0.99
N ARG A 65 -11.23 -8.82 -0.86
CA ARG A 65 -10.30 -9.38 0.13
C ARG A 65 -8.86 -9.06 -0.23
N VAL A 66 -8.11 -8.56 0.75
CA VAL A 66 -6.68 -8.23 0.59
C VAL A 66 -5.83 -8.62 1.78
N SER A 67 -4.54 -8.80 1.49
CA SER A 67 -3.48 -8.78 2.48
C SER A 67 -2.34 -7.90 1.99
N LEU A 68 -1.85 -7.00 2.84
CA LEU A 68 -0.70 -6.15 2.58
C LEU A 68 0.37 -6.42 3.64
N VAL A 69 1.59 -6.69 3.21
CA VAL A 69 2.75 -6.86 4.11
C VAL A 69 3.81 -5.83 3.81
N SER A 70 4.25 -5.10 4.82
CA SER A 70 5.40 -4.20 4.77
C SER A 70 6.50 -4.78 5.66
N ALA A 71 7.67 -5.05 5.07
CA ALA A 71 8.80 -5.64 5.78
C ALA A 71 10.02 -4.72 5.66
N ALA A 72 10.48 -4.18 6.79
CA ALA A 72 11.61 -3.28 6.79
C ALA A 72 12.88 -4.00 6.34
N ASN A 73 13.72 -3.34 5.55
CA ASN A 73 15.01 -3.89 5.12
C ASN A 73 16.14 -3.51 6.10
N ARG A 74 16.02 -3.94 7.36
CA ARG A 74 17.01 -3.70 8.44
C ARG A 74 17.04 -4.87 9.42
N PHE A 75 18.03 -4.89 10.33
CA PHE A 75 18.18 -5.89 11.39
C PHE A 75 17.99 -5.25 12.78
N PRO A 76 17.21 -5.82 13.70
CA PRO A 76 16.25 -6.91 13.47
C PRO A 76 15.21 -6.51 12.40
N GLN A 77 14.50 -7.48 11.81
CA GLN A 77 13.64 -7.25 10.63
C GLN A 77 12.17 -7.10 11.04
N PRO A 78 11.72 -5.90 11.44
CA PRO A 78 10.32 -5.70 11.80
C PRO A 78 9.45 -5.75 10.55
N TRP A 79 8.24 -6.25 10.71
CA TRP A 79 7.23 -6.27 9.66
C TRP A 79 5.84 -6.05 10.22
N ILE A 80 4.96 -5.58 9.35
CA ILE A 80 3.53 -5.46 9.61
C ILE A 80 2.75 -6.10 8.47
N GLN A 81 1.70 -6.82 8.85
CA GLN A 81 0.70 -7.36 7.95
C GLN A 81 -0.66 -6.74 8.29
N VAL A 82 -1.33 -6.26 7.25
CA VAL A 82 -2.70 -5.73 7.25
C VAL A 82 -3.56 -6.70 6.45
N ASN A 83 -4.53 -7.33 7.10
CA ASN A 83 -5.59 -8.07 6.42
C ASN A 83 -6.88 -7.27 6.52
N GLY A 84 -7.66 -7.27 5.44
CA GLY A 84 -8.97 -6.63 5.44
C GLY A 84 -9.62 -6.63 4.07
N SER A 85 -10.40 -5.59 3.84
CA SER A 85 -11.12 -5.34 2.61
C SER A 85 -10.59 -4.09 1.91
N ALA A 86 -10.66 -4.04 0.58
CA ALA A 86 -10.28 -2.86 -0.17
C ALA A 86 -11.28 -2.57 -1.29
N CYS A 87 -11.52 -1.29 -1.55
CA CYS A 87 -12.33 -0.83 -2.65
C CYS A 87 -11.51 0.02 -3.63
N ILE A 88 -11.94 0.05 -4.89
CA ILE A 88 -11.38 0.94 -5.89
C ILE A 88 -12.14 2.27 -5.86
N ARG A 89 -11.42 3.37 -5.65
CA ARG A 89 -11.93 4.74 -5.74
C ARG A 89 -11.26 5.48 -6.89
N GLU A 90 -11.98 6.43 -7.47
CA GLU A 90 -11.48 7.34 -8.52
C GLU A 90 -11.68 8.79 -8.04
N PRO A 91 -10.96 9.22 -6.98
CA PRO A 91 -11.15 10.54 -6.41
C PRO A 91 -10.59 11.63 -7.35
N SER A 92 -11.14 12.84 -7.26
CA SER A 92 -10.75 13.95 -8.15
C SER A 92 -9.31 14.44 -7.93
N ASP A 93 -8.73 14.15 -6.77
CA ASP A 93 -7.38 14.52 -6.32
C ASP A 93 -6.38 13.34 -6.45
N ILE A 94 -6.65 12.36 -7.33
CA ILE A 94 -5.78 11.18 -7.49
C ILE A 94 -4.34 11.56 -7.86
N ASP A 95 -4.13 12.60 -8.67
CA ASP A 95 -2.79 13.07 -9.05
C ASP A 95 -2.03 13.65 -7.85
N ASP A 96 -2.72 14.31 -6.91
CA ASP A 96 -2.13 14.80 -5.66
C ASP A 96 -1.73 13.64 -4.74
N ILE A 97 -2.55 12.59 -4.68
CA ILE A 97 -2.23 11.36 -3.93
C ILE A 97 -1.01 10.66 -4.53
N VAL A 98 -0.95 10.53 -5.86
CA VAL A 98 0.21 9.97 -6.58
C VAL A 98 1.46 10.81 -6.34
N SER A 99 1.32 12.15 -6.32
CA SER A 99 2.40 13.07 -5.98
C SER A 99 2.90 12.86 -4.54
N ARG A 100 2.00 12.74 -3.56
CA ARG A 100 2.35 12.42 -2.16
C ARG A 100 3.12 11.11 -2.06
N LEU A 101 2.66 10.05 -2.73
CA LEU A 101 3.35 8.77 -2.82
C LEU A 101 4.75 8.92 -3.42
N ALA A 102 4.89 9.60 -4.55
CA ALA A 102 6.19 9.77 -5.19
C ALA A 102 7.18 10.53 -4.29
N HIS A 103 6.74 11.61 -3.64
CA HIS A 103 7.59 12.36 -2.71
C HIS A 103 7.97 11.53 -1.48
N HIS A 104 7.06 10.70 -0.97
CA HIS A 104 7.33 9.81 0.16
C HIS A 104 8.44 8.81 -0.14
N TYR A 105 8.42 8.19 -1.33
CA TYR A 105 9.37 7.12 -1.68
C TYR A 105 10.65 7.60 -2.36
N LEU A 106 10.58 8.66 -3.16
CA LEU A 106 11.70 9.14 -3.98
C LEU A 106 12.34 10.43 -3.46
N GLY A 107 11.65 11.15 -2.57
CA GLY A 107 12.11 12.45 -2.08
C GLY A 107 11.97 13.58 -3.12
N PRO A 108 12.30 14.82 -2.73
CA PRO A 108 11.98 16.04 -3.49
C PRO A 108 12.78 16.20 -4.80
N GLU A 109 13.91 15.51 -4.95
CA GLU A 109 14.75 15.61 -6.15
C GLU A 109 14.26 14.69 -7.27
N GLN A 110 13.87 13.45 -6.93
CA GLN A 110 13.51 12.42 -7.92
C GLN A 110 12.01 12.37 -8.19
N ALA A 111 11.16 12.71 -7.20
CA ALA A 111 9.71 12.67 -7.37
C ALA A 111 9.20 13.53 -8.54
N PRO A 112 9.65 14.78 -8.76
CA PRO A 112 9.18 15.58 -9.89
C PRO A 112 9.53 14.98 -11.25
N ILE A 113 10.70 14.34 -11.37
CA ILE A 113 11.14 13.67 -12.60
C ILE A 113 10.24 12.47 -12.88
N TYR A 114 10.02 11.62 -11.87
CA TYR A 114 9.14 10.47 -11.97
C TYR A 114 7.70 10.89 -12.32
N LEU A 115 7.15 11.91 -11.65
CA LEU A 115 5.79 12.39 -11.87
C LEU A 115 5.58 12.94 -13.29
N ALA A 116 6.58 13.63 -13.86
CA ALA A 116 6.52 14.15 -15.23
C ALA A 116 6.38 13.03 -16.28
N GLU A 117 6.82 11.81 -15.98
CA GLU A 117 6.68 10.66 -16.88
C GLU A 117 5.34 9.96 -16.75
N ILE A 118 4.73 9.96 -15.56
CA ILE A 118 3.54 9.14 -15.28
C ILE A 118 2.22 9.91 -15.27
N LEU A 119 2.20 11.17 -14.83
CA LEU A 119 0.97 11.96 -14.75
C LEU A 119 0.49 12.30 -16.16
N GLY A 120 -0.81 12.09 -16.40
CA GLY A 120 -1.43 12.21 -17.73
C GLY A 120 -1.20 11.02 -18.67
N ASN A 121 -0.22 10.15 -18.40
CA ASN A 121 0.06 8.94 -19.19
C ASN A 121 -0.57 7.68 -18.59
N ILE A 122 -0.78 7.66 -17.28
CA ILE A 122 -1.38 6.54 -16.55
C ILE A 122 -2.72 6.98 -15.95
N GLU A 123 -3.77 6.24 -16.27
CA GLU A 123 -5.05 6.34 -15.55
C GLU A 123 -4.93 5.63 -14.20
N PHE A 124 -4.71 6.42 -13.14
CA PHE A 124 -4.63 5.91 -11.78
C PHE A 124 -6.00 5.69 -11.16
N VAL A 125 -6.07 4.66 -10.31
CA VAL A 125 -7.14 4.45 -9.34
C VAL A 125 -6.54 4.29 -7.95
N LEU A 126 -7.31 4.66 -6.93
CA LEU A 126 -6.95 4.47 -5.54
C LEU A 126 -7.48 3.12 -5.06
N VAL A 127 -6.60 2.27 -4.56
CA VAL A 127 -6.96 1.12 -3.73
C VAL A 127 -7.02 1.63 -2.30
N ASP A 128 -8.22 1.69 -1.75
CA ASP A 128 -8.51 2.15 -0.39
C ASP A 128 -8.72 0.92 0.51
N ILE A 129 -7.72 0.58 1.32
CA ILE A 129 -7.70 -0.63 2.15
C ILE A 129 -8.20 -0.27 3.56
N ASN A 130 -9.29 -0.91 3.96
CA ASN A 130 -9.83 -0.92 5.32
C ASN A 130 -9.18 -2.06 6.14
N PRO A 131 -8.35 -1.74 7.15
CA PRO A 131 -7.73 -2.74 8.03
C PRO A 131 -8.79 -3.42 8.92
N GLU A 132 -8.84 -4.75 8.91
CA GLU A 132 -9.70 -5.54 9.81
C GLU A 132 -8.89 -6.31 10.85
N LYS A 133 -7.66 -6.72 10.48
CA LYS A 133 -6.72 -7.38 11.37
C LYS A 133 -5.30 -6.94 11.06
N ILE A 134 -4.61 -6.48 12.10
CA ILE A 134 -3.20 -6.10 12.04
C ILE A 134 -2.39 -7.12 12.82
N LEU A 135 -1.29 -7.58 12.22
CA LEU A 135 -0.27 -8.41 12.84
C LEU A 135 1.06 -7.70 12.66
N ALA A 136 1.86 -7.61 13.71
CA ALA A 136 3.13 -6.90 13.65
C ALA A 136 4.17 -7.61 14.52
N TYR A 137 5.40 -7.58 14.05
CA TYR A 137 6.54 -8.24 14.67
C TYR A 137 7.72 -7.27 14.70
N ASP A 138 8.42 -7.22 15.83
CA ASP A 138 9.55 -6.32 16.05
C ASP A 138 10.87 -6.87 15.45
N GLY A 139 10.90 -8.16 15.12
CA GLY A 139 12.10 -8.81 14.60
C GLY A 139 12.92 -9.54 15.68
N GLU A 140 12.51 -9.49 16.96
CA GLU A 140 13.23 -10.07 18.10
C GLU A 140 12.49 -11.29 18.71
N GLU A 141 13.24 -12.30 19.14
CA GLU A 141 12.69 -13.53 19.75
C GLU A 141 12.06 -13.30 21.14
#